data_AF-A0A652NHX3-F1
#
_entry.id   AF-A0A652NHX3-F1
#
_cell.length_a   1.000
_cell.length_b   1.000
_cell.length_c   1.000
_cell.angle_alpha   90.00
_cell.angle_beta   90.00
_cell.angle_gamma   90.00
#
_symmetry.space_group_name_H-M   'P 1'
#
loop_
_entity.id
_entity.type
_entity.pdbx_description
1 polymer ?
#
loop_
_entity_poly.entity_id
_entity_poly.type
_entity_poly.pdbx_seq_one_letter_code
_entity_poly.pdbx_strand_id
1 'polypeptide(L)'
;TNFPVTLVAVPGSALGLQLIFDHHRLAPQDATTLLDQLAHLLTTLAGKPDTPVGELPLMTEQTARELTTRHNNTTTDYPRERSLFDQFTEQATTRPDAIALTEDDRHYTYNHLATRANHIATTLHTHQLPPDARIGIFLPRSRNLVHATLATLQAGAAYVPLDPAYPAERLSLMITDSRLDAILTDTHH
;
A
#
# COMPACT_ATOMS: atom_id res chain seq x y z
N THR A 1 1.57 34.53 28.56
CA THR A 1 0.21 33.93 28.52
C THR A 1 0.31 32.49 29.00
N ASN A 2 -0.66 31.96 29.75
CA ASN A 2 -0.64 30.56 30.23
C ASN A 2 -1.14 29.55 29.19
N PHE A 3 -1.44 30.01 27.97
CA PHE A 3 -2.00 29.21 26.89
C PHE A 3 -0.99 29.09 25.74
N PRO A 4 -0.87 27.91 25.11
CA PRO A 4 0.10 27.65 24.04
C PRO A 4 -0.16 28.49 22.78
N VAL A 5 -1.42 28.86 22.52
CA VAL A 5 -1.83 29.75 21.44
C VAL A 5 -2.93 30.68 21.97
N THR A 6 -2.88 31.96 21.60
CA THR A 6 -3.90 32.96 21.89
C THR A 6 -4.11 33.81 20.64
N LEU A 7 -5.33 33.85 20.14
CA LEU A 7 -5.72 34.71 19.02
C LEU A 7 -6.46 35.93 19.57
N VAL A 8 -6.01 37.12 19.17
CA VAL A 8 -6.65 38.40 19.51
C VAL A 8 -7.19 39.01 18.22
N ALA A 9 -8.49 39.32 18.21
CA ALA A 9 -9.13 40.07 17.14
C ALA A 9 -9.28 41.54 17.55
N VAL A 10 -8.78 42.45 16.71
CA VAL A 10 -8.81 43.90 16.96
C VAL A 10 -9.73 44.55 15.92
N PRO A 11 -10.88 45.11 16.33
CA PRO A 11 -11.78 45.79 15.41
C PRO A 11 -11.19 47.14 14.96
N GLY A 12 -11.48 47.53 13.73
CA GLY A 12 -11.03 48.78 13.12
C GLY A 12 -11.68 49.00 11.75
N SER A 13 -11.08 49.83 10.89
CA SER A 13 -11.48 49.94 9.48
C SER A 13 -11.31 48.61 8.71
N ALA A 14 -10.46 47.72 9.22
CA ALA A 14 -10.37 46.31 8.88
C ALA A 14 -10.25 45.49 10.18
N LEU A 15 -10.59 44.20 10.13
CA LEU A 15 -10.38 43.28 11.24
C LEU A 15 -8.90 42.88 11.32
N GLY A 16 -8.21 43.28 12.40
CA GLY A 16 -6.85 42.83 12.69
C GLY A 16 -6.86 41.50 13.46
N LEU A 17 -5.98 40.58 13.10
CA LEU A 17 -5.76 39.32 13.83
C LEU A 17 -4.32 39.24 14.31
N GLN A 18 -4.13 39.00 15.61
CA GLN A 18 -2.83 38.83 16.22
C GLN A 18 -2.75 37.45 16.91
N LEU A 19 -1.75 36.65 16.53
CA LEU A 19 -1.47 35.36 17.15
C LEU A 19 -0.30 35.52 18.14
N ILE A 20 -0.55 35.19 19.40
CA ILE A 20 0.45 35.09 20.45
C ILE A 20 0.62 33.60 20.74
N PHE A 21 1.84 33.08 20.66
CA PHE A 21 2.10 31.65 20.79
C PHE A 21 3.40 31.36 21.52
N ASP A 22 3.51 30.14 22.06
CA ASP A 22 4.72 29.62 22.68
C ASP A 22 5.68 29.03 21.62
N HIS A 23 6.83 29.66 21.44
CA HIS A 23 7.86 29.24 20.47
C HIS A 23 8.46 27.87 20.76
N HIS A 24 8.33 27.34 21.98
CA HIS A 24 8.76 25.97 22.30
C HIS A 24 7.79 24.91 21.78
N ARG A 25 6.55 25.30 21.44
CA ARG A 25 5.48 24.39 21.03
C ARG A 25 5.02 24.59 19.60
N LEU A 26 5.20 25.79 19.05
CA LEU A 26 4.77 26.15 17.70
C LEU A 26 5.89 26.91 16.99
N ALA A 27 6.29 26.42 15.82
CA ALA A 27 7.28 27.12 15.01
C ALA A 27 6.66 28.39 14.40
N PRO A 28 7.43 29.47 14.20
CA PRO A 28 6.92 30.70 13.60
C PRO A 28 6.24 30.50 12.24
N GLN A 29 6.74 29.58 11.41
CA GLN A 29 6.15 29.24 10.11
C GLN A 29 4.75 28.62 10.24
N ASP A 30 4.53 27.80 11.26
CA ASP A 30 3.23 27.16 11.52
C ASP A 30 2.24 28.20 12.06
N ALA A 31 2.71 29.13 12.89
CA ALA A 31 1.93 30.26 13.37
C ALA A 31 1.46 31.18 12.23
N THR A 32 2.34 31.47 11.26
CA THR A 32 1.97 32.21 10.04
C THR A 32 0.95 31.43 9.21
N THR A 33 1.17 30.12 9.02
CA THR A 33 0.24 29.26 8.28
C THR A 33 -1.15 29.24 8.92
N LEU A 34 -1.24 29.17 10.25
CA LEU A 34 -2.52 29.23 10.97
C LEU A 34 -3.25 30.56 10.77
N LEU A 35 -2.52 31.68 10.78
CA LEU A 35 -3.11 33.00 10.50
C LEU A 35 -3.59 33.12 9.06
N ASP A 36 -2.82 32.63 8.08
CA ASP A 36 -3.20 32.66 6.66
C ASP A 36 -4.42 31.79 6.38
N GLN A 37 -4.49 30.59 6.98
CA GLN A 37 -5.65 29.70 6.90
C GLN A 37 -6.89 30.33 7.53
N LEU A 38 -6.75 30.94 8.70
CA LEU A 38 -7.86 31.61 9.37
C LEU A 38 -8.36 32.81 8.58
N ALA A 39 -7.45 33.63 8.04
CA ALA A 39 -7.80 34.76 7.18
C ALA A 39 -8.53 34.29 5.92
N HIS A 40 -8.06 33.21 5.29
CA HIS A 40 -8.72 32.61 4.13
C HIS A 40 -10.15 32.14 4.47
N LEU A 41 -10.30 31.37 5.55
CA LEU A 41 -11.59 30.85 6.00
C LEU A 41 -12.58 31.99 6.31
N LEU A 42 -12.16 33.01 7.06
CA LEU A 42 -13.01 34.15 7.39
C LEU A 42 -13.44 34.93 6.15
N THR A 43 -12.54 35.08 5.18
CA THR A 43 -12.84 35.74 3.91
C THR A 43 -13.84 34.93 3.08
N THR A 44 -13.67 33.61 3.01
CA THR A 44 -14.59 32.72 2.29
C THR A 44 -15.97 32.68 2.94
N LEU A 45 -16.03 32.59 4.28
CA LEU A 45 -17.29 32.60 5.03
C LEU A 45 -18.04 33.92 4.83
N ALA A 46 -17.34 35.05 4.84
CA ALA A 46 -17.97 36.37 4.61
C ALA A 46 -18.58 36.50 3.21
N GLY A 47 -18.00 35.84 2.20
CA GLY A 47 -18.53 35.81 0.83
C GLY A 47 -19.63 34.77 0.59
N LYS A 48 -19.73 33.74 1.44
CA LYS A 48 -20.68 32.62 1.32
C LYS A 48 -21.16 32.15 2.71
N PRO A 49 -22.01 32.93 3.40
CA PRO A 49 -22.38 32.67 4.78
C PRO A 49 -23.20 31.39 4.99
N ASP A 50 -23.91 30.91 3.96
CA ASP A 50 -24.75 29.71 4.02
C ASP A 50 -23.97 28.42 3.69
N THR A 51 -22.67 28.50 3.36
CA THR A 51 -21.85 27.31 3.10
C THR A 51 -21.68 26.49 4.39
N PRO A 52 -21.98 25.18 4.38
CA PRO A 52 -21.72 24.31 5.53
C PRO A 52 -20.27 24.40 5.98
N VAL A 53 -20.03 24.44 7.29
CA VAL A 53 -18.68 24.59 7.86
C VAL A 53 -17.70 23.54 7.34
N GLY A 54 -18.17 22.31 7.10
CA GLY A 54 -17.35 21.21 6.56
C GLY A 54 -16.93 21.37 5.10
N GLU A 55 -17.52 22.31 4.35
CA GLU A 55 -17.21 22.59 2.94
C GLU A 55 -16.35 23.85 2.76
N LEU A 56 -16.06 24.59 3.84
CA LEU A 56 -15.22 25.77 3.79
C LEU A 56 -13.75 25.37 3.61
N PRO A 57 -13.04 25.95 2.63
CA PRO A 57 -11.63 25.67 2.41
C PRO A 57 -10.80 26.23 3.57
N LEU A 58 -10.23 25.34 4.38
CA LEU A 58 -9.26 25.73 5.41
C LEU A 58 -7.91 26.11 4.79
N MET A 59 -7.51 25.41 3.74
CA MET A 59 -6.24 25.61 3.06
C MET A 59 -6.40 26.58 1.90
N THR A 60 -5.45 27.50 1.76
CA THR A 60 -5.31 28.31 0.55
C THR A 60 -5.08 27.40 -0.67
N GLU A 61 -5.46 27.87 -1.86
CA GLU A 61 -5.14 27.16 -3.10
C GLU A 61 -3.64 26.89 -3.28
N GLN A 62 -2.77 27.81 -2.84
CA GLN A 62 -1.32 27.62 -2.93
C GLN A 62 -0.85 26.44 -2.09
N THR A 63 -1.22 26.38 -0.82
CA THR A 63 -0.87 25.27 0.08
C THR A 63 -1.45 23.94 -0.43
N ALA A 64 -2.68 23.95 -0.96
CA ALA A 64 -3.27 22.76 -1.56
C ALA A 64 -2.49 22.28 -2.80
N ARG A 65 -2.05 23.21 -3.66
CA ARG A 65 -1.20 22.90 -4.82
C ARG A 65 0.16 22.35 -4.40
N GLU A 66 0.80 22.92 -3.38
CA GLU A 66 2.09 22.41 -2.88
C GLU A 66 1.99 20.95 -2.40
N LEU A 67 0.95 20.61 -1.63
CA LEU A 67 0.73 19.24 -1.18
C LEU A 67 0.38 18.28 -2.33
N THR A 68 -0.49 18.70 -3.24
CA THR A 68 -0.96 17.83 -4.34
C THR A 68 0.05 17.66 -5.47
N THR A 69 0.96 18.63 -5.66
CA THR A 69 1.93 18.58 -6.77
C THR A 69 3.34 18.30 -6.30
N ARG A 70 3.88 19.04 -5.30
CA ARG A 70 5.29 18.90 -4.92
C ARG A 70 5.54 17.63 -4.12
N HIS A 71 4.64 17.30 -3.20
CA HIS A 71 4.79 16.12 -2.34
C HIS A 71 4.19 14.84 -2.92
N ASN A 72 3.25 14.97 -3.88
CA ASN A 72 2.54 13.83 -4.46
C ASN A 72 2.85 13.59 -5.95
N ASN A 73 3.88 14.24 -6.52
CA ASN A 73 4.37 13.90 -7.86
C ASN A 73 5.20 12.61 -7.85
N THR A 74 4.53 11.49 -7.59
CA THR A 74 5.10 10.13 -7.59
C THR A 74 4.84 9.41 -8.90
N THR A 75 4.34 10.11 -9.93
CA THR A 75 4.09 9.53 -11.25
C THR A 75 5.42 9.12 -11.86
N THR A 76 5.64 7.82 -11.95
CA THR A 76 6.76 7.21 -12.65
C THR A 76 6.23 6.25 -13.70
N ASP A 77 6.95 6.15 -14.81
CA ASP A 77 6.67 5.12 -15.80
C ASP A 77 7.04 3.74 -15.24
N TYR A 78 6.20 2.76 -15.51
CA TYR A 78 6.41 1.36 -15.17
C TYR A 78 5.56 0.49 -16.13
N PRO A 79 5.99 -0.74 -16.44
CA PRO A 79 5.32 -1.57 -17.43
C PRO A 79 3.95 -2.08 -16.93
N ARG A 80 2.90 -1.29 -17.14
CA ARG A 80 1.53 -1.57 -16.64
C ARG A 80 0.85 -2.76 -17.30
N GLU A 81 1.30 -3.12 -18.49
CA GLU A 81 0.72 -4.19 -19.31
C GLU A 81 1.31 -5.57 -18.98
N ARG A 82 2.36 -5.64 -18.16
CA ARG A 82 3.03 -6.90 -17.79
C ARG A 82 2.77 -7.24 -16.34
N SER A 83 2.34 -8.47 -16.09
CA SER A 83 2.25 -9.01 -14.74
C SER A 83 3.65 -9.27 -14.15
N LEU A 84 3.71 -9.44 -12.83
CA LEU A 84 4.93 -9.89 -12.16
C LEU A 84 5.42 -11.24 -12.72
N PHE A 85 4.49 -12.13 -13.09
CA PHE A 85 4.83 -13.43 -13.64
C PHE A 85 5.40 -13.33 -15.07
N ASP A 86 4.94 -12.37 -15.88
CA ASP A 86 5.52 -12.11 -17.20
C ASP A 86 6.97 -11.66 -17.08
N GLN A 87 7.27 -10.78 -16.12
CA GLN A 87 8.64 -10.32 -15.86
C GLN A 87 9.54 -11.47 -15.38
N PHE A 88 9.02 -12.36 -14.53
CA PHE A 88 9.73 -13.58 -14.13
C PHE A 88 10.01 -14.49 -15.34
N THR A 89 9.02 -14.69 -16.21
CA THR A 89 9.13 -15.53 -17.41
C THR A 89 10.16 -14.97 -18.39
N GLU A 90 10.22 -13.65 -18.56
CA GLU A 90 11.23 -12.97 -19.36
C GLU A 90 12.65 -13.22 -18.83
N GLN A 91 12.85 -13.15 -17.50
CA GLN A 91 14.13 -13.50 -16.89
C GLN A 91 14.47 -14.98 -17.05
N ALA A 92 13.50 -15.88 -16.88
CA ALA A 92 13.71 -17.31 -17.05
C ALA A 92 14.06 -17.69 -18.50
N THR A 93 13.53 -16.96 -19.47
CA THR A 93 13.85 -17.15 -20.89
C THR A 93 15.21 -16.57 -21.24
N THR A 94 15.54 -15.38 -20.72
CA THR A 94 16.77 -14.65 -21.06
C THR A 94 17.99 -15.18 -20.32
N ARG A 95 17.82 -15.66 -19.09
CA ARG A 95 18.90 -16.07 -18.18
C ARG A 95 18.55 -17.39 -17.46
N PRO A 96 18.28 -18.48 -18.21
CA PRO A 96 17.77 -19.72 -17.64
C PRO A 96 18.68 -20.34 -16.58
N ASP A 97 20.00 -20.23 -16.76
CA ASP A 97 21.02 -20.82 -15.88
C ASP A 97 21.48 -19.89 -14.75
N ALA A 98 20.98 -18.64 -14.72
CA ALA A 98 21.31 -17.72 -13.63
C ALA A 98 20.62 -18.17 -12.33
N ILE A 99 21.33 -18.04 -11.21
CA ILE A 99 20.80 -18.34 -9.88
C ILE A 99 19.65 -17.35 -9.58
N ALA A 100 18.48 -17.90 -9.25
CA ALA A 100 17.26 -17.16 -8.91
C ALA A 100 16.91 -17.29 -7.42
N LEU A 101 17.26 -18.41 -6.80
CA LEU A 101 16.99 -18.68 -5.39
C LEU A 101 18.16 -19.41 -4.76
N THR A 102 18.49 -19.05 -3.51
CA THR A 102 19.42 -19.79 -2.67
C THR A 102 18.68 -20.22 -1.39
N GLU A 103 18.80 -21.50 -1.05
CA GLU A 103 18.26 -22.14 0.16
C GLU A 103 19.43 -22.85 0.83
N ASP A 104 19.93 -22.29 1.93
CA ASP A 104 21.19 -22.70 2.56
C ASP A 104 22.33 -22.74 1.53
N ASP A 105 23.01 -23.89 1.37
CA ASP A 105 24.09 -24.11 0.39
C ASP A 105 23.59 -24.54 -0.99
N ARG A 106 22.26 -24.57 -1.23
CA ARG A 106 21.67 -25.00 -2.49
C ARG A 106 21.26 -23.80 -3.33
N HIS A 107 21.61 -23.84 -4.61
CA HIS A 107 21.24 -22.81 -5.58
C HIS A 107 20.29 -23.37 -6.63
N TYR A 108 19.25 -22.60 -6.95
CA TYR A 108 18.28 -22.92 -7.99
C TYR A 108 18.30 -21.86 -9.06
N THR A 109 18.34 -22.30 -10.31
CA THR A 109 18.31 -21.41 -11.46
C THR A 109 16.89 -20.96 -11.80
N TYR A 110 16.76 -19.91 -12.61
CA TYR A 110 15.45 -19.51 -13.12
C TYR A 110 14.72 -20.64 -13.84
N ASN A 111 15.42 -21.42 -14.67
CA ASN A 111 14.83 -22.54 -15.39
C ASN A 111 14.28 -23.62 -14.45
N HIS A 112 14.99 -23.91 -13.35
CA HIS A 112 14.53 -24.85 -12.34
C HIS A 112 13.21 -24.37 -11.69
N LEU A 113 13.17 -23.11 -11.25
CA LEU A 113 11.97 -22.53 -10.64
C LEU A 113 10.79 -22.51 -11.61
N ALA A 114 11.01 -22.08 -12.86
CA ALA A 114 9.98 -22.01 -13.89
C ALA A 114 9.41 -23.40 -14.23
N THR A 115 10.28 -24.40 -14.38
CA THR A 115 9.85 -25.78 -14.67
C THR A 115 8.98 -26.33 -13.54
N ARG A 116 9.39 -26.12 -12.28
CA ARG A 116 8.64 -26.61 -11.13
C ARG A 116 7.32 -25.87 -10.93
N ALA A 117 7.32 -24.54 -11.09
CA ALA A 117 6.12 -23.72 -11.02
C ALA A 117 5.12 -24.14 -12.11
N ASN A 118 5.58 -24.37 -13.34
CA ASN A 118 4.73 -24.80 -14.46
C ASN A 118 4.06 -26.15 -14.19
N HIS A 119 4.78 -27.11 -13.58
CA HIS A 119 4.19 -28.38 -13.20
C HIS A 119 3.05 -28.20 -12.17
N ILE A 120 3.28 -27.41 -11.13
CA ILE A 120 2.26 -27.14 -10.11
C ILE A 120 1.08 -26.38 -10.71
N ALA A 121 1.34 -25.36 -11.54
CA ALA A 121 0.32 -24.60 -12.23
C ALA A 121 -0.54 -25.52 -13.12
N THR A 122 0.08 -26.43 -13.86
CA THR A 122 -0.65 -27.43 -14.67
C THR A 122 -1.59 -28.26 -13.79
N THR A 123 -1.14 -28.71 -12.60
CA THR A 123 -2.01 -29.39 -11.65
C THR A 123 -3.17 -28.50 -11.19
N LEU A 124 -2.92 -27.24 -10.84
CA LEU A 124 -3.97 -26.29 -10.45
C LEU A 124 -5.05 -26.12 -11.53
N HIS A 125 -4.67 -26.09 -12.81
CA HIS A 125 -5.62 -26.00 -13.91
C HIS A 125 -6.56 -27.23 -13.98
N THR A 126 -6.09 -28.41 -13.58
CA THR A 126 -6.94 -29.62 -13.55
C THR A 126 -8.03 -29.54 -12.48
N HIS A 127 -7.88 -28.69 -11.47
CA HIS A 127 -8.87 -28.48 -10.41
C HIS A 127 -9.99 -27.49 -10.79
N GLN A 128 -9.99 -26.95 -12.01
CA GLN A 128 -11.06 -26.08 -12.54
C GLN A 128 -11.41 -24.92 -11.60
N LEU A 129 -10.39 -24.30 -11.02
CA LEU A 129 -10.57 -23.16 -10.13
C LEU A 129 -11.23 -21.99 -10.87
N PRO A 130 -12.06 -21.19 -10.18
CA PRO A 130 -12.69 -20.03 -10.79
C PRO A 130 -11.64 -18.97 -11.20
N PRO A 131 -11.99 -18.05 -12.11
CA PRO A 131 -11.19 -16.85 -12.33
C PRO A 131 -10.94 -16.11 -11.01
N ASP A 132 -9.75 -15.54 -10.85
CA ASP A 132 -9.31 -14.85 -9.62
C ASP A 132 -9.37 -15.69 -8.34
N ALA A 133 -9.22 -17.02 -8.47
CA ALA A 133 -9.21 -17.94 -7.34
C ALA A 133 -8.18 -17.54 -6.27
N ARG A 134 -8.51 -17.79 -5.00
CA ARG A 134 -7.65 -17.56 -3.85
C ARG A 134 -7.09 -18.88 -3.37
N ILE A 135 -5.78 -19.05 -3.52
CA ILE A 135 -5.07 -20.27 -3.15
C ILE A 135 -4.27 -20.01 -1.87
N GLY A 136 -4.64 -20.70 -0.79
CA GLY A 136 -3.84 -20.72 0.42
C GLY A 136 -2.51 -21.41 0.17
N ILE A 137 -1.40 -20.84 0.61
CA ILE A 137 -0.09 -21.51 0.60
C ILE A 137 0.29 -21.79 2.05
N PHE A 138 0.18 -23.06 2.44
CA PHE A 138 0.48 -23.55 3.78
C PHE A 138 1.82 -24.29 3.75
N LEU A 139 2.90 -23.51 3.73
CA LEU A 139 4.27 -24.00 3.63
C LEU A 139 5.20 -23.13 4.49
N PRO A 140 6.20 -23.72 5.17
CA PRO A 140 7.23 -22.95 5.84
C PRO A 140 8.12 -22.25 4.79
N ARG A 141 8.92 -21.27 5.26
CA ARG A 141 9.92 -20.61 4.43
C ARG A 141 10.88 -21.63 3.82
N SER A 142 10.74 -21.84 2.51
CA SER A 142 11.47 -22.86 1.75
C SER A 142 11.40 -22.56 0.25
N ARG A 143 12.14 -23.31 -0.57
CA ARG A 143 11.97 -23.28 -2.02
C ARG A 143 10.57 -23.67 -2.47
N ASN A 144 9.86 -24.52 -1.71
CA ASN A 144 8.51 -24.95 -2.05
C ASN A 144 7.52 -23.78 -1.95
N LEU A 145 7.72 -22.88 -0.98
CA LEU A 145 6.95 -21.64 -0.88
C LEU A 145 7.08 -20.81 -2.17
N VAL A 146 8.32 -20.62 -2.65
CA VAL A 146 8.59 -19.87 -3.89
C VAL A 146 7.96 -20.56 -5.11
N HIS A 147 8.10 -21.89 -5.22
CA HIS A 147 7.46 -22.66 -6.30
C HIS A 147 5.94 -22.51 -6.28
N ALA A 148 5.31 -22.60 -5.11
CA ALA A 148 3.86 -22.46 -4.94
C ALA A 148 3.39 -21.05 -5.31
N THR A 149 4.11 -20.01 -4.87
CA THR A 149 3.78 -18.62 -5.23
C THR A 149 3.85 -18.40 -6.73
N LEU A 150 4.94 -18.81 -7.39
CA LEU A 150 5.10 -18.68 -8.84
C LEU A 150 4.03 -19.47 -9.60
N ALA A 151 3.69 -20.67 -9.15
CA ALA A 151 2.66 -21.49 -9.76
C ALA A 151 1.25 -20.88 -9.63
N THR A 152 0.93 -20.31 -8.47
CA THR A 152 -0.34 -19.60 -8.24
C THR A 152 -0.45 -18.37 -9.14
N LEU A 153 0.63 -17.59 -9.25
CA LEU A 153 0.67 -16.44 -10.16
C LEU A 153 0.55 -16.86 -11.64
N GLN A 154 1.22 -17.95 -12.03
CA GLN A 154 1.12 -18.51 -13.37
C GLN A 154 -0.31 -18.96 -13.70
N ALA A 155 -1.03 -19.50 -12.71
CA ALA A 155 -2.42 -19.92 -12.86
C ALA A 155 -3.41 -18.74 -12.88
N GLY A 156 -2.94 -17.49 -12.80
CA GLY A 156 -3.80 -16.31 -12.74
C GLY A 156 -4.58 -16.17 -11.43
N ALA A 157 -4.10 -16.83 -10.37
CA ALA A 157 -4.74 -16.86 -9.06
C ALA A 157 -4.01 -15.96 -8.05
N ALA A 158 -4.72 -15.56 -7.01
CA ALA A 158 -4.16 -14.84 -5.87
C ALA A 158 -3.69 -15.85 -4.81
N TYR A 159 -2.47 -15.67 -4.27
CA TYR A 159 -2.02 -16.49 -3.15
C TYR A 159 -2.37 -15.83 -1.82
N VAL A 160 -2.69 -16.65 -0.83
CA VAL A 160 -2.90 -16.25 0.57
C VAL A 160 -1.88 -17.00 1.44
N PRO A 161 -0.89 -16.32 2.03
CA PRO A 161 0.11 -17.00 2.86
C PRO A 161 -0.53 -17.49 4.17
N LEU A 162 -0.37 -18.78 4.46
CA LEU A 162 -0.79 -19.42 5.70
C LEU A 162 0.46 -19.93 6.43
N ASP A 163 0.87 -19.25 7.49
CA ASP A 163 2.09 -19.61 8.24
C ASP A 163 1.83 -20.85 9.12
N PRO A 164 2.55 -21.97 8.91
CA PRO A 164 2.42 -23.17 9.76
C PRO A 164 2.74 -22.94 11.24
N ALA A 165 3.44 -21.87 11.60
CA ALA A 165 3.72 -21.52 12.99
C ALA A 165 2.50 -20.91 13.71
N TYR A 166 1.44 -20.55 12.99
CA TYR A 166 0.24 -19.99 13.61
C TYR A 166 -0.62 -21.06 14.29
N PRO A 167 -1.28 -20.73 15.42
CA PRO A 167 -2.24 -21.61 16.06
C PRO A 167 -3.38 -22.01 15.10
N ALA A 168 -3.93 -23.21 15.30
CA ALA A 168 -4.98 -23.77 14.45
C ALA A 168 -6.22 -22.86 14.37
N GLU A 169 -6.58 -22.19 15.46
CA GLU A 169 -7.70 -21.24 15.50
C GLU A 169 -7.45 -20.04 14.58
N ARG A 170 -6.21 -19.52 14.56
CA ARG A 170 -5.82 -18.40 13.70
C ARG A 170 -5.87 -18.80 12.22
N LEU A 171 -5.36 -19.99 11.90
CA LEU A 171 -5.41 -20.54 10.53
C LEU A 171 -6.85 -20.77 10.07
N SER A 172 -7.70 -21.33 10.94
CA SER A 172 -9.12 -21.57 10.65
C SER A 172 -9.87 -20.28 10.34
N LEU A 173 -9.60 -19.22 11.11
CA LEU A 173 -10.14 -17.88 10.85
C LEU A 173 -9.65 -17.33 9.50
N MET A 174 -8.36 -17.43 9.20
CA MET A 174 -7.81 -16.96 7.92
C MET A 174 -8.41 -17.69 6.73
N ILE A 175 -8.53 -19.02 6.79
CA ILE A 175 -9.12 -19.84 5.73
C ILE A 175 -10.57 -19.42 5.48
N THR A 176 -11.34 -19.21 6.56
CA THR A 176 -12.75 -18.83 6.47
C THR A 176 -12.93 -17.42 5.91
N ASP A 177 -12.19 -16.44 6.44
CA ASP A 177 -12.29 -15.02 6.06
C ASP A 177 -11.80 -14.80 4.61
N SER A 178 -10.72 -15.49 4.23
CA SER A 178 -10.13 -15.38 2.90
C SER A 178 -10.91 -16.15 1.83
N ARG A 179 -11.89 -16.99 2.19
CA ARG A 179 -12.72 -17.78 1.26
C ARG A 179 -11.86 -18.48 0.21
N LEU A 180 -10.89 -19.26 0.68
CA LEU A 180 -9.93 -19.96 -0.18
C LEU A 180 -10.64 -21.01 -1.03
N ASP A 181 -10.25 -21.09 -2.30
CA ASP A 181 -10.75 -22.08 -3.25
C ASP A 181 -9.91 -23.37 -3.22
N ALA A 182 -8.65 -23.26 -2.81
CA ALA A 182 -7.73 -24.39 -2.63
C ALA A 182 -6.64 -24.05 -1.61
N ILE A 183 -5.94 -25.08 -1.11
CA ILE A 183 -4.73 -24.94 -0.30
C ILE A 183 -3.61 -25.79 -0.94
N LEU A 184 -2.45 -25.17 -1.15
CA LEU A 184 -1.21 -25.84 -1.51
C LEU A 184 -0.39 -26.10 -0.25
N THR A 185 0.01 -27.34 -0.06
CA THR A 185 0.91 -27.77 1.02
C THR A 185 1.81 -28.91 0.54
N ASP A 186 2.71 -29.38 1.39
CA ASP A 186 3.56 -30.54 1.14
C ASP A 186 3.07 -31.77 1.92
N THR A 187 3.71 -32.92 1.76
CA THR A 187 3.28 -34.15 2.44
C THR A 187 3.61 -34.18 3.94
N HIS A 188 4.35 -33.20 4.45
CA HIS A 188 4.78 -33.15 5.85
C HIS A 188 3.89 -32.25 6.71
N HIS A 189 3.00 -31.47 6.09
CA HIS A 189 2.07 -30.54 6.72
C HIS A 189 0.63 -30.84 6.30
#